data_AF-A0A8T3VIN0-F1
#
_entry.id   AF-A0A8T3VIN0-F1
#
_cell.length_a   1.000
_cell.length_b   1.000
_cell.length_c   1.000
_cell.angle_alpha   90.00
_cell.angle_beta   90.00
_cell.angle_gamma   90.00
#
_symmetry.space_group_name_H-M   'P 1'
#
loop_
_entity.id
_entity.type
_entity.pdbx_description
1 polymer ?
#
loop_
_entity_poly.entity_id
_entity_poly.type
_entity_poly.pdbx_seq_one_letter_code
_entity_poly.pdbx_strand_id
1 'polypeptide(L)'
;MKDVYYVDFDVDEVTSKINGFMSRWSVHLIHIKGQEWKLYDHSDILVYEFDFLIDFKDIEGRIKLEDLKLNVIHHIESLRDDTTYIDELVQENLLY
;
A
#
# COMPACT_ATOMS: atom_id res chain seq x y z
N MET A 1 -5.46 10.39 8.22
CA MET A 1 -5.30 9.42 9.34
C MET A 1 -4.18 8.46 8.96
N LYS A 2 -3.56 7.76 9.92
CA LYS A 2 -2.36 6.95 9.67
C LYS A 2 -2.37 5.67 10.48
N ASP A 3 -1.99 4.56 9.86
CA ASP A 3 -1.62 3.32 10.55
C ASP A 3 -0.13 3.01 10.37
N VAL A 4 0.44 2.37 11.38
CA VAL A 4 1.82 1.88 11.37
C VAL A 4 1.80 0.39 11.63
N TYR A 5 2.43 -0.37 10.74
CA TYR A 5 2.56 -1.82 10.78
C TYR A 5 4.01 -2.22 10.99
N TYR A 6 4.22 -3.27 11.77
CA TYR A 6 5.53 -3.91 11.99
C TYR A 6 5.57 -5.25 11.25
N VAL A 7 6.71 -5.93 11.26
CA VAL A 7 6.98 -7.14 10.45
C VAL A 7 6.00 -8.31 10.64
N ASP A 8 5.28 -8.32 11.77
CA ASP A 8 4.30 -9.32 12.15
C ASP A 8 2.88 -9.03 11.60
N PHE A 9 2.71 -8.02 10.75
CA PHE A 9 1.41 -7.72 10.16
C PHE A 9 0.86 -8.89 9.34
N ASP A 10 -0.46 -9.06 9.43
CA ASP A 10 -1.21 -10.03 8.64
C ASP A 10 -1.55 -9.42 7.27
N VAL A 11 -1.08 -10.05 6.20
CA VAL A 11 -1.26 -9.56 4.83
C VAL A 11 -2.74 -9.54 4.44
N ASP A 12 -3.52 -10.55 4.82
CA ASP A 12 -4.93 -10.66 4.45
C ASP A 12 -5.78 -9.61 5.19
N GLU A 13 -5.45 -9.36 6.47
CA GLU A 13 -6.11 -8.32 7.25
C GLU A 13 -5.85 -6.92 6.65
N VAL A 14 -4.59 -6.60 6.37
CA VAL A 14 -4.20 -5.29 5.82
C VAL A 14 -4.75 -5.12 4.41
N THR A 15 -4.71 -6.16 3.58
CA THR A 15 -5.35 -6.17 2.25
C THR A 15 -6.83 -5.84 2.36
N SER A 16 -7.55 -6.54 3.24
CA SER A 16 -8.99 -6.33 3.43
C SER A 16 -9.30 -4.91 3.90
N LYS A 17 -8.45 -4.34 4.75
CA LYS A 17 -8.58 -2.97 5.23
C LYS A 17 -8.39 -1.95 4.11
N ILE A 18 -7.30 -2.08 3.34
CA ILE A 18 -6.99 -1.19 2.19
C ILE A 18 -8.12 -1.27 1.15
N ASN A 19 -8.59 -2.47 0.82
CA ASN A 19 -9.73 -2.69 -0.08
C ASN A 19 -11.02 -2.08 0.46
N GLY A 20 -11.24 -2.18 1.77
CA GLY A 20 -12.36 -1.54 2.44
C GLY A 20 -12.32 -0.01 2.34
N PHE A 21 -11.14 0.60 2.37
CA PHE A 21 -10.98 2.04 2.12
C PHE A 21 -11.33 2.38 0.67
N MET A 22 -10.77 1.66 -0.30
CA MET A 22 -11.06 1.88 -1.72
C MET A 22 -12.55 1.72 -2.06
N SER A 23 -13.22 0.73 -1.47
CA SER A 23 -14.65 0.48 -1.75
C SER A 23 -15.60 1.47 -1.05
N ARG A 24 -15.18 2.10 0.06
CA ARG A 24 -16.05 2.97 0.87
C ARG A 24 -15.81 4.46 0.62
N TRP A 25 -14.59 4.82 0.28
CA TRP A 25 -14.17 6.19 0.06
C TRP A 25 -13.96 6.38 -1.44
N SER A 26 -14.15 7.58 -1.96
CA SER A 26 -13.83 7.91 -3.36
C SER A 26 -12.32 8.03 -3.56
N VAL A 27 -11.57 7.03 -3.11
CA VAL A 27 -10.13 6.90 -3.32
C VAL A 27 -9.94 6.64 -4.80
N HIS A 28 -9.20 7.51 -5.47
CA HIS A 28 -8.87 7.35 -6.89
C HIS A 28 -7.43 6.91 -7.10
N LEU A 29 -6.57 7.13 -6.10
CA LEU A 29 -5.14 6.91 -6.25
C LEU A 29 -4.55 6.29 -5.00
N ILE A 30 -3.80 5.21 -5.21
CA ILE A 30 -2.87 4.65 -4.23
C ILE A 30 -1.44 4.95 -4.67
N HIS A 31 -0.71 5.72 -3.86
CA HIS A 31 0.71 5.98 -4.08
C HIS A 31 1.52 5.05 -3.18
N ILE A 32 2.23 4.12 -3.79
CA ILE A 32 3.07 3.11 -3.14
C ILE A 32 4.51 3.57 -3.26
N LYS A 33 5.15 3.90 -2.13
CA LYS A 33 6.54 4.34 -2.07
C LYS A 33 7.32 3.52 -1.04
N GLY A 34 7.78 2.34 -1.47
CA GLY A 34 8.49 1.42 -0.60
C GLY A 34 7.63 1.02 0.60
N GLN A 35 7.97 1.50 1.79
CA GLN A 35 7.25 1.24 3.04
C GLN A 35 6.15 2.26 3.37
N GLU A 36 6.03 3.34 2.61
CA GLU A 36 5.04 4.40 2.85
C GLU A 36 4.00 4.39 1.73
N TRP A 37 2.75 4.11 2.08
CA TRP A 37 1.66 3.98 1.12
C TRP A 37 0.57 4.99 1.45
N LYS A 38 0.13 5.75 0.45
CA LYS A 38 -0.78 6.89 0.63
C LYS A 38 -2.01 6.75 -0.27
N LEU A 39 -3.18 7.01 0.31
CA LEU A 39 -4.46 7.00 -0.41
C LEU A 39 -4.96 8.42 -0.63
N TYR A 40 -5.30 8.75 -1.88
CA TYR A 40 -5.81 10.05 -2.27
C TYR A 40 -7.22 9.93 -2.86
N ASP A 41 -8.07 10.91 -2.56
CA ASP A 41 -9.38 11.07 -3.20
C ASP A 41 -9.30 11.79 -4.55
N HIS A 42 -10.39 11.84 -5.32
CA HIS A 42 -10.44 12.54 -6.62
C HIS A 42 -10.12 14.05 -6.56
N SER A 43 -9.95 14.65 -5.39
CA SER A 43 -9.49 16.03 -5.22
C SER A 43 -7.98 16.12 -4.90
N ASP A 44 -7.26 15.00 -5.03
CA ASP A 44 -5.86 14.81 -4.64
C ASP A 44 -5.58 15.10 -3.16
N ILE A 45 -6.58 14.93 -2.29
CA ILE A 45 -6.44 15.09 -0.85
C ILE A 45 -6.05 13.75 -0.25
N LEU A 46 -5.00 13.75 0.57
CA LEU A 46 -4.57 12.58 1.33
C LEU A 46 -5.67 12.18 2.33
N VAL A 47 -6.27 11.02 2.11
CA VAL A 47 -7.31 10.44 2.98
C VAL A 47 -6.67 9.58 4.07
N TYR A 48 -5.70 8.75 3.67
CA TYR A 48 -5.09 7.76 4.55
C TYR A 48 -3.64 7.46 4.21
N GLU A 49 -2.88 7.04 5.21
CA GLU A 49 -1.48 6.65 5.09
C GLU A 49 -1.22 5.33 5.85
N PHE A 50 -0.47 4.43 5.22
CA PHE A 50 0.01 3.18 5.78
C PHE A 50 1.53 3.19 5.78
N ASP A 51 2.13 3.05 6.95
CA ASP A 51 3.58 2.91 7.11
C ASP A 51 3.92 1.48 7.53
N PHE A 52 4.86 0.86 6.82
CA PHE A 52 5.33 -0.50 7.08
C PHE A 52 6.76 -0.45 7.62
N LEU A 53 6.94 -0.48 8.93
CA LEU A 53 8.25 -0.50 9.58
C LEU A 53 8.87 -1.91 9.55
N ILE A 54 9.38 -2.26 8.37
CA ILE A 54 10.00 -3.57 8.09
C ILE A 54 11.52 -3.39 7.97
N ASP A 55 12.30 -4.30 8.55
CA ASP A 55 13.73 -4.37 8.21
C ASP A 55 13.87 -5.07 6.86
N PHE A 56 14.40 -4.39 5.82
CA PHE A 56 14.63 -5.01 4.51
C PHE A 56 15.71 -6.12 4.53
N LYS A 57 16.41 -6.31 5.64
CA LYS A 57 17.23 -7.51 5.86
C LYS A 57 16.39 -8.73 6.22
N ASP A 58 15.17 -8.52 6.71
CA ASP A 58 14.20 -9.58 6.95
C ASP A 58 13.52 -9.98 5.64
N ILE A 59 13.84 -11.18 5.17
CA ILE A 59 13.29 -11.75 3.94
C ILE A 59 11.77 -11.96 4.10
N GLU A 60 11.29 -12.35 5.29
CA GLU A 60 9.87 -12.60 5.51
C GLU A 60 9.07 -11.31 5.39
N GLY A 61 9.51 -10.23 6.05
CA GLY A 61 8.88 -8.93 5.95
C GLY A 61 8.81 -8.40 4.52
N ARG A 62 9.89 -8.59 3.75
CA ARG A 62 9.93 -8.21 2.32
C ARG A 62 8.93 -8.99 1.48
N ILE A 63 8.85 -10.31 1.69
CA ILE A 63 7.89 -11.15 0.96
C ILE A 63 6.47 -10.73 1.30
N LYS A 64 6.16 -10.45 2.57
CA LYS A 64 4.83 -9.97 2.98
C LYS A 64 4.46 -8.64 2.34
N LEU A 65 5.39 -7.69 2.26
CA LEU A 65 5.11 -6.38 1.65
C LEU A 65 4.87 -6.50 0.15
N GLU A 66 5.64 -7.34 -0.56
CA GLU A 66 5.43 -7.60 -1.98
C GLU A 66 4.11 -8.34 -2.24
N ASP A 67 3.75 -9.32 -1.39
CA ASP A 67 2.47 -10.04 -1.50
C ASP A 67 1.28 -9.10 -1.27
N LEU A 68 1.36 -8.24 -0.24
CA LEU A 68 0.38 -7.18 0.00
C LEU A 68 0.22 -6.27 -1.22
N LYS A 69 1.34 -5.88 -1.85
CA LYS A 69 1.34 -5.00 -3.02
C LYS A 69 0.62 -5.64 -4.20
N LEU A 70 0.92 -6.92 -4.47
CA LEU A 70 0.24 -7.68 -5.52
C LEU A 70 -1.25 -7.80 -5.26
N ASN A 71 -1.65 -8.10 -4.02
CA ASN A 71 -3.07 -8.22 -3.65
C ASN A 71 -3.83 -6.91 -3.84
N VAL A 72 -3.23 -5.78 -3.46
CA VAL A 72 -3.82 -4.45 -3.64
C VAL A 72 -3.91 -4.07 -5.12
N ILE A 73 -2.85 -4.29 -5.91
CA ILE A 73 -2.87 -4.01 -7.35
C ILE A 73 -3.95 -4.84 -8.05
N HIS A 74 -4.03 -6.14 -7.78
CA HIS A 74 -5.07 -7.00 -8.35
C HIS A 74 -6.48 -6.54 -7.96
N HIS A 75 -6.66 -6.03 -6.73
CA HIS A 75 -7.93 -5.46 -6.33
C HIS A 75 -8.28 -4.22 -7.15
N ILE A 76 -7.35 -3.28 -7.31
CA ILE A 76 -7.54 -2.08 -8.14
C ILE A 76 -7.91 -2.47 -9.57
N GLU A 77 -7.18 -3.40 -10.18
CA GLU A 77 -7.48 -3.89 -11.54
C GLU A 77 -8.86 -4.56 -11.65
N SER A 78 -9.39 -5.10 -10.55
CA SER A 78 -10.74 -5.66 -10.48
C SER A 78 -11.83 -4.61 -10.29
N LEU A 79 -11.50 -3.45 -9.71
CA LEU A 79 -12.39 -2.30 -9.60
C LEU A 79 -12.53 -1.74 -11.01
N ARG A 80 -13.70 -1.94 -11.61
CA ARG A 80 -14.01 -1.44 -12.97
C ARG A 80 -14.30 0.07 -12.95
N ASP A 81 -13.49 0.84 -12.25
CA ASP A 81 -13.61 2.28 -12.06
C ASP A 81 -12.30 3.01 -12.40
N ASP A 82 -12.24 4.30 -12.10
CA ASP A 82 -11.09 5.16 -12.41
C ASP A 82 -9.99 5.09 -11.34
N THR A 83 -10.06 4.14 -10.39
CA THR A 83 -9.02 3.96 -9.37
C THR A 83 -7.72 3.48 -10.00
N THR A 84 -6.61 4.09 -9.63
CA THR A 84 -5.28 3.77 -10.15
C THR A 84 -4.25 3.67 -9.02
N TYR A 85 -3.06 3.18 -9.37
CA TYR A 85 -1.92 3.15 -8.48
C TYR A 85 -0.68 3.75 -9.14
N ILE A 86 0.19 4.32 -8.30
CA ILE A 86 1.55 4.70 -8.68
C ILE A 86 2.48 3.87 -7.80
N ASP A 87 3.23 2.96 -8.42
CA ASP A 87 4.34 2.27 -7.78
C ASP A 87 5.63 3.07 -8.04
N GLU A 88 6.01 3.91 -7.06
CA GLU A 88 7.35 4.46 -7.04
C GLU A 88 8.29 3.34 -6.65
N LEU A 89 8.97 2.77 -7.66
CA LEU A 89 10.18 1.99 -7.47
C LEU A 89 11.15 2.83 -6.66
N VAL A 90 11.14 2.62 -5.35
CA VAL A 90 12.22 3.06 -4.48
C VAL A 90 13.39 2.18 -4.88
N GLN A 91 14.23 2.69 -5.78
CA GLN A 91 15.62 2.28 -5.82
C GLN A 91 16.16 2.65 -4.45
N GLU A 92 16.04 1.72 -3.49
CA GLU A 92 16.90 1.73 -2.33
C GLU A 92 18.30 1.84 -2.91
N ASN A 93 18.94 2.98 -2.67
CA ASN A 93 20.37 3.07 -2.85
C ASN A 93 20.93 1.89 -2.05
N LEU A 94 21.41 0.87 -2.76
CA LEU A 94 22.26 -0.21 -2.27
C LEU A 94 23.61 0.32 -1.80
N LEU A 95 23.64 1.50 -1.16
CA LEU A 95 24.84 2.25 -0.89
C LEU A 95 24.78 2.86 0.51
N TYR A 96 25.46 2.12 1.39
CA TYR A 96 26.09 2.44 2.68
C TYR A 96 25.28 2.19 3.95
#